data_AF-A0A3C1RYQ3-F1
#
_entry.id   AF-A0A3C1RYQ3-F1
#
_cell.length_a   1.000
_cell.length_b   1.000
_cell.length_c   1.000
_cell.angle_alpha   90.00
_cell.angle_beta   90.00
_cell.angle_gamma   90.00
#
_symmetry.space_group_name_H-M   'P 1'
#
loop_
_entity.id
_entity.type
_entity.pdbx_description
1 polymer ?
#
loop_
_entity_poly.entity_id
_entity_poly.type
_entity_poly.pdbx_seq_one_letter_code
_entity_poly.pdbx_strand_id
1 'polypeptide(L)'
;MRNAKRFPFIERRNQAGEANVFPCVPITLSYHDCVLEVVGLLDTGASLNILPYHVGLALGAVWEEQTLSIPLAGNLAPVEARGLAVVGQISDFPEQKPGFLI
;
A
#
# COMPACT_ATOMS: atom_id res chain seq x y z
N MET A 1 15.17 -24.16 -2.49
CA MET A 1 13.80 -24.07 -3.03
C MET A 1 13.38 -22.61 -3.02
N ARG A 2 12.77 -22.09 -4.09
CA ARG A 2 12.28 -20.71 -4.11
C ARG A 2 10.96 -20.67 -3.34
N ASN A 3 10.88 -19.95 -2.23
CA ASN A 3 9.60 -19.71 -1.55
C ASN A 3 8.80 -18.70 -2.39
N ALA A 4 8.01 -19.21 -3.33
CA ALA A 4 7.25 -18.42 -4.28
C ALA A 4 5.75 -18.66 -4.08
N LYS A 5 4.96 -17.60 -4.15
CA LYS A 5 3.50 -17.63 -4.08
C LYS A 5 2.90 -17.12 -5.38
N ARG A 6 1.72 -17.63 -5.74
CA ARG A 6 0.94 -17.17 -6.89
C ARG A 6 -0.26 -16.39 -6.37
N PHE A 7 -0.49 -15.24 -6.95
CA PHE A 7 -1.65 -14.41 -6.66
C PHE A 7 -2.48 -14.25 -7.94
N PRO A 8 -3.82 -14.23 -7.82
CA PRO A 8 -4.69 -14.09 -8.98
C PRO A 8 -4.63 -12.68 -9.56
N PHE A 9 -4.84 -12.60 -10.87
CA PHE A 9 -5.19 -11.35 -11.51
C PHE A 9 -6.70 -11.15 -11.34
N ILE A 10 -7.10 -10.03 -10.74
CA ILE A 10 -8.50 -9.72 -10.44
C ILE A 10 -8.97 -8.63 -11.40
N GLU A 11 -10.11 -8.87 -12.07
CA GLU A 11 -10.77 -7.84 -12.88
C GLU A 11 -11.29 -6.72 -11.97
N ARG A 12 -10.95 -5.47 -12.30
CA ARG A 12 -11.50 -4.26 -11.70
C ARG A 12 -12.02 -3.35 -12.80
N ARG A 13 -13.13 -2.68 -12.52
CA ARG A 13 -13.74 -1.70 -13.44
C ARG A 13 -13.53 -0.29 -12.89
N ASN A 14 -13.12 0.63 -13.77
CA ASN A 14 -13.10 2.04 -13.41
C ASN A 14 -14.52 2.64 -13.46
N GLN A 15 -14.66 3.91 -13.07
CA GLN A 15 -15.94 4.61 -13.08
C GLN A 15 -16.56 4.73 -14.49
N ALA A 16 -15.76 4.64 -15.55
CA ALA A 16 -16.21 4.65 -16.95
C ALA A 16 -16.64 3.26 -17.46
N GLY A 17 -16.53 2.21 -16.63
CA GLY A 17 -16.93 0.84 -16.97
C GLY A 17 -15.85 0.00 -17.68
N GLU A 18 -14.67 0.57 -17.92
CA GLU A 18 -13.54 -0.13 -18.53
C GLU A 18 -13.00 -1.17 -17.55
N ALA A 19 -12.90 -2.41 -18.01
CA ALA A 19 -12.36 -3.52 -17.24
C ALA A 19 -10.85 -3.66 -17.49
N ASN A 20 -10.09 -3.82 -16.41
CA ASN A 20 -8.68 -4.17 -16.47
C ASN A 20 -8.35 -5.22 -15.40
N VAL A 21 -7.34 -6.04 -15.64
CA VAL A 21 -6.95 -7.13 -14.75
C VAL A 21 -5.64 -6.80 -14.04
N PHE A 22 -5.66 -6.90 -12.71
CA PHE A 22 -4.53 -6.47 -11.88
C PHE A 22 -4.04 -7.60 -10.99
N PRO A 23 -2.71 -7.78 -10.83
CA PRO A 23 -2.18 -8.71 -9.84
C PRO A 23 -2.47 -8.17 -8.43
N CYS A 24 -3.37 -8.81 -7.72
CA CYS A 24 -3.82 -8.35 -6.41
C CYS A 24 -3.34 -9.28 -5.29
N VAL A 25 -2.84 -8.69 -4.21
CA VAL A 25 -2.27 -9.41 -3.07
C VAL A 25 -3.00 -9.04 -1.79
N PRO A 26 -3.60 -10.00 -1.07
CA PRO A 26 -4.06 -9.77 0.30
C PRO A 26 -2.85 -9.46 1.19
N ILE A 27 -2.94 -8.38 1.95
CA ILE A 27 -1.92 -7.95 2.90
C ILE A 27 -2.59 -7.56 4.21
N THR A 28 -2.08 -8.10 5.30
CA THR A 28 -2.44 -7.65 6.65
C THR A 28 -1.50 -6.52 7.04
N LEU A 29 -2.06 -5.36 7.32
CA LEU A 29 -1.33 -4.20 7.81
C LEU A 29 -1.56 -4.06 9.31
N SER A 30 -0.49 -3.80 10.05
CA SER A 30 -0.56 -3.50 11.49
C SER A 30 0.13 -2.19 11.78
N TYR A 31 -0.53 -1.35 12.57
CA TYR A 31 -0.05 -0.05 13.01
C TYR A 31 -0.53 0.19 14.44
N HIS A 32 0.41 0.32 15.39
CA HIS A 32 0.12 0.28 16.84
C HIS A 32 -0.74 -0.94 17.22
N ASP A 33 -1.89 -0.71 17.85
CA ASP A 33 -2.84 -1.76 18.27
C ASP A 33 -3.90 -2.08 17.21
N CYS A 34 -3.80 -1.47 16.02
CA CYS A 34 -4.74 -1.67 14.92
C CYS A 34 -4.17 -2.65 13.88
N VAL A 35 -5.01 -3.61 13.46
CA VAL A 35 -4.71 -4.58 12.41
C VAL A 35 -5.83 -4.55 11.38
N LEU A 36 -5.48 -4.45 10.11
CA LEU A 36 -6.43 -4.35 9.00
C LEU A 36 -5.98 -5.21 7.83
N GLU A 37 -6.88 -6.05 7.32
CA GLU A 37 -6.66 -6.79 6.07
C GLU A 37 -7.13 -5.95 4.89
N VAL A 38 -6.25 -5.75 3.91
CA VAL A 38 -6.55 -5.02 2.67
C VAL A 38 -6.02 -5.78 1.46
N VAL A 39 -6.46 -5.38 0.27
CA VAL A 39 -5.95 -5.91 -1.00
C VAL A 39 -5.12 -4.85 -1.70
N GLY A 40 -3.82 -5.10 -1.82
CA GLY A 40 -2.87 -4.26 -2.54
C GLY A 40 -2.71 -4.66 -4.01
N LEU A 41 -2.26 -3.71 -4.82
CA LEU A 41 -1.75 -3.97 -6.17
C LEU A 41 -0.27 -4.37 -6.07
N LEU A 42 0.10 -5.50 -6.68
CA LEU A 42 1.51 -5.88 -6.81
C LEU A 42 2.10 -5.20 -8.06
N ASP A 43 2.76 -4.07 -7.85
CA ASP A 43 3.37 -3.29 -8.93
C ASP A 43 4.89 -3.23 -8.78
N THR A 44 5.62 -4.01 -9.58
CA THR A 44 7.08 -3.98 -9.59
C THR A 44 7.66 -2.78 -10.35
N GLY A 45 6.83 -2.00 -11.05
CA GLY A 45 7.20 -0.78 -11.73
C GLY A 45 7.17 0.46 -10.83
N ALA A 46 6.60 0.35 -9.62
CA ALA A 46 6.53 1.43 -8.66
C ALA A 46 7.79 1.49 -7.77
N SER A 47 8.34 2.69 -7.60
CA SER A 47 9.46 2.93 -6.67
C SER A 47 9.02 3.03 -5.20
N LEU A 48 7.73 3.23 -4.95
CA LEU A 48 7.16 3.52 -3.63
C LEU A 48 5.83 2.78 -3.47
N ASN A 49 5.50 2.39 -2.23
CA ASN A 49 4.18 1.92 -1.89
C ASN A 49 3.27 3.12 -1.58
N ILE A 50 2.00 3.05 -1.98
CA ILE A 50 1.01 4.10 -1.71
C ILE A 50 -0.12 3.49 -0.88
N LEU A 51 -0.43 4.11 0.25
CA LEU A 51 -1.55 3.71 1.10
C LEU A 51 -2.70 4.69 0.88
N PRO A 52 -3.91 4.22 0.49
CA PRO A 52 -5.05 5.11 0.39
C PRO A 52 -5.34 5.78 1.73
N TYR A 53 -5.63 7.08 1.71
CA TYR A 53 -5.86 7.88 2.92
C TYR A 53 -6.88 7.25 3.89
N HIS A 54 -7.99 6.72 3.38
CA HIS A 54 -9.02 6.07 4.21
C HIS A 54 -8.51 4.79 4.91
N VAL A 55 -7.54 4.09 4.34
CA VAL A 55 -6.90 2.92 4.96
C VAL A 55 -5.99 3.38 6.10
N GLY A 56 -5.24 4.47 5.91
CA GLY A 56 -4.46 5.10 6.96
C GLY A 56 -5.33 5.52 8.16
N LEU A 57 -6.47 6.16 7.89
CA LEU A 57 -7.45 6.51 8.93
C LEU A 57 -8.00 5.27 9.66
N ALA A 58 -8.32 4.20 8.93
CA ALA A 58 -8.81 2.96 9.53
C ALA A 58 -7.75 2.23 10.39
N LEU A 59 -6.46 2.44 10.08
CA LEU A 59 -5.34 2.00 10.90
C LEU A 59 -5.07 2.90 12.12
N GLY A 60 -5.80 4.01 12.26
CA GLY A 60 -5.59 4.98 13.33
C GLY A 60 -4.40 5.92 13.11
N ALA A 61 -3.87 6.00 11.89
CA ALA A 61 -2.79 6.93 11.57
C ALA A 61 -3.31 8.38 11.56
N VAL A 62 -2.56 9.27 12.21
CA VAL A 62 -2.79 10.72 12.17
C VAL A 62 -1.82 11.34 11.18
N TRP A 63 -2.34 11.93 10.10
CA TRP A 63 -1.55 12.51 9.01
C TRP A 63 -0.57 13.57 9.51
N GLU A 64 -1.05 14.44 10.39
CA GLU A 64 -0.31 15.58 10.93
C GLU A 64 0.89 15.16 11.77
N GLU A 65 0.84 13.95 12.37
CA GLU A 65 1.90 13.39 13.21
C GLU A 65 3.02 12.73 12.39
N GLN A 66 2.82 12.50 11.08
CA GLN A 66 3.84 11.90 10.24
C GLN A 66 4.93 12.91 9.89
N THR A 67 6.17 12.63 10.31
CA THR A 67 7.31 13.55 10.19
C THR A 67 8.23 13.24 9.01
N LEU A 68 8.09 12.06 8.41
CA LEU A 68 8.90 11.65 7.27
C LEU A 68 8.36 12.30 5.99
N SER A 69 8.95 13.42 5.56
CA SER A 69 8.62 14.03 4.27
C SER A 69 9.38 13.35 3.13
N ILE A 70 8.68 12.98 2.05
CA ILE A 70 9.28 12.35 0.87
C ILE A 70 9.07 13.27 -0.34
N PRO A 71 10.13 13.82 -0.96
CA PRO A 71 9.98 14.67 -2.13
C PRO A 71 9.48 13.83 -3.30
N LEU A 72 8.39 14.28 -3.90
CA LEU A 72 7.85 13.69 -5.12
C LEU A 72 8.46 14.33 -6.37
N ALA A 73 8.25 13.69 -7.52
CA ALA A 73 8.74 14.15 -8.81
C ALA A 73 7.61 14.27 -9.84
N GLY A 74 7.91 14.89 -10.98
CA GLY A 74 6.97 15.07 -12.07
C GLY A 74 5.75 15.88 -11.65
N ASN A 75 4.56 15.44 -12.06
CA ASN A 75 3.30 16.14 -11.77
C ASN A 75 2.95 16.20 -10.28
N LEU A 76 3.57 15.36 -9.46
CA LEU A 76 3.34 15.35 -8.01
C LEU A 76 4.40 16.14 -7.23
N ALA A 77 5.43 16.69 -7.88
CA ALA A 77 6.44 17.52 -7.23
C ALA A 77 5.90 18.65 -6.32
N PRO A 78 4.78 19.34 -6.64
CA PRO A 78 4.24 20.37 -5.75
C PRO A 78 3.36 19.81 -4.61
N VAL A 79 3.14 18.50 -4.57
CA VAL A 79 2.26 17.84 -3.59
C VAL A 79 3.08 17.38 -2.39
N GLU A 80 2.62 17.70 -1.19
CA GLU A 80 3.20 17.17 0.04
C GLU A 80 2.89 15.67 0.14
N ALA A 81 3.92 14.87 0.41
CA ALA A 81 3.78 13.45 0.70
C ALA A 81 4.49 13.12 2.00
N ARG A 82 3.86 12.29 2.81
CA ARG A 82 4.39 11.84 4.09
C ARG A 82 4.51 10.33 4.11
N GLY A 83 5.59 9.85 4.70
CA GLY A 83 5.85 8.44 4.89
C GLY A 83 5.20 7.94 6.18
N LEU A 84 4.42 6.87 6.07
CA LEU A 84 3.90 6.06 7.16
C LEU A 84 4.57 4.69 7.14
N ALA A 85 5.28 4.35 8.20
CA ALA A 85 5.83 3.01 8.38
C ALA A 85 4.80 2.13 9.08
N VAL A 86 4.39 1.04 8.43
CA VAL A 86 3.47 0.05 8.98
C VAL A 86 4.10 -1.33 8.90
N VAL A 87 3.66 -2.28 9.74
CA VAL A 87 4.03 -3.68 9.58
C VAL A 87 3.10 -4.30 8.54
N GLY A 88 3.67 -4.98 7.54
CA GLY A 88 2.94 -5.66 6.49
C GLY A 88 3.26 -7.15 6.47
N GLN A 89 2.21 -7.97 6.46
CA GLN A 89 2.29 -9.43 6.36
C GLN A 89 1.57 -9.91 5.10
N ILE A 90 2.30 -10.59 4.22
CA ILE A 90 1.76 -11.18 2.99
C ILE A 90 1.91 -12.70 3.09
N SER A 91 0.80 -13.43 3.14
CA SER A 91 0.82 -14.89 3.25
C SER A 91 1.70 -15.35 4.43
N ASP A 92 2.57 -16.32 4.21
CA ASP A 92 3.56 -16.85 5.16
C ASP A 92 4.97 -16.27 4.93
N PHE A 93 5.11 -15.17 4.18
CA PHE A 93 6.38 -14.46 4.13
C PHE A 93 6.68 -13.80 5.47
N PRO A 94 7.95 -13.57 5.82
CA PRO A 94 8.29 -12.85 7.04
C PRO A 94 7.74 -11.43 7.03
N GLU A 95 7.23 -10.97 8.16
CA GLU A 95 6.75 -9.60 8.33
C GLU A 95 7.81 -8.60 7.89
N GLN A 96 7.36 -7.59 7.14
CA GLN A 96 8.19 -6.47 6.72
C GLN A 96 7.65 -5.19 7.34
N LYS A 97 8.49 -4.15 7.43
CA LYS A 97 8.06 -2.79 7.78
C LYS A 97 8.10 -1.89 6.55
N PRO A 98 7.20 -2.08 5.57
CA PRO A 98 7.15 -1.20 4.41
C PRO A 98 6.85 0.25 4.82
N GLY A 99 7.54 1.18 4.18
CA GLY A 99 7.12 2.57 4.12
C GLY A 99 6.04 2.72 3.05
N PHE A 100 4.95 3.38 3.41
CA PHE A 100 3.92 3.84 2.49
C PHE A 100 3.90 5.35 2.42
N LEU A 101 3.67 5.90 1.23
CA LEU A 101 3.21 7.27 1.11
C LEU A 101 1.72 7.33 1.41
N ILE A 102 1.36 8.25 2.28
CA ILE A 102 0.00 8.71 2.47
C ILE A 102 -0.19 10.08 1.80
#